data_AF-A0A960PKJ8-F1
#
_entry.id   AF-A0A960PKJ8-F1
#
_cell.length_a   1.000
_cell.length_b   1.000
_cell.length_c   1.000
_cell.angle_alpha   90.00
_cell.angle_beta   90.00
_cell.angle_gamma   90.00
#
_symmetry.space_group_name_H-M   'P 1'
#
loop_
_entity.id
_entity.type
_entity.pdbx_description
1 polymer ?
#
loop_
_entity_poly.entity_id
_entity_poly.type
_entity_poly.pdbx_seq_one_letter_code
_entity_poly.pdbx_strand_id
1 'polypeptide(L)'
;MTVQDHGQGMKSIADSIAESRDAAHVPVTFEHCDHVEGPFFHGTRTAFNIGDLLLPGHRSNYHEGRVANHVYFAGLLEPAVWAAELAIALGDPEGRGRIYVVEPTGPFEDDPNVTNKKFPGNVTRSYRTRHPMRVVDEVRSWTGHPPEVLQGMLDNIARLRAQGLDVIED
;
A
#
# COMPACT_ATOMS: atom_id res chain seq x y z
N MET A 1 2.45 27.66 -4.57
CA MET A 1 2.01 26.39 -3.96
C MET A 1 3.25 25.51 -3.92
N THR A 2 3.84 25.35 -2.74
CA THR A 2 5.09 24.60 -2.56
C THR A 2 4.76 23.13 -2.71
N VAL A 3 5.30 22.46 -3.73
CA VAL A 3 5.22 20.99 -3.84
C VAL A 3 6.03 20.44 -2.67
N GLN A 4 5.38 19.77 -1.72
CA GLN A 4 6.10 19.08 -0.67
C GLN A 4 6.79 17.86 -1.32
N ASP A 5 8.11 17.78 -1.19
CA ASP A 5 8.87 16.61 -1.62
C ASP A 5 8.69 15.52 -0.56
N HIS A 6 7.61 14.75 -0.70
CA HIS A 6 7.30 13.64 0.20
C HIS A 6 8.28 12.46 0.04
N GLY A 7 9.18 12.47 -0.94
CA GLY A 7 10.10 11.35 -1.20
C GLY A 7 11.44 11.43 -0.45
N GLN A 8 11.84 12.60 0.02
CA GLN A 8 13.20 12.81 0.54
C GLN A 8 13.28 12.56 2.05
N GLY A 9 14.06 11.55 2.46
CA GLY A 9 14.27 11.18 3.87
C GLY A 9 13.28 10.17 4.44
N MET A 10 12.40 9.60 3.60
CA MET A 10 11.52 8.51 4.01
C MET A 10 12.26 7.19 4.18
N LYS A 11 11.94 6.50 5.26
CA LYS A 11 12.47 5.19 5.61
C LYS A 11 12.11 4.13 4.55
N SER A 12 13.04 3.26 4.19
CA SER A 12 12.79 2.13 3.28
C SER A 12 12.25 0.90 4.03
N ILE A 13 11.74 -0.10 3.30
CA ILE A 13 11.41 -1.41 3.89
C ILE A 13 12.67 -2.05 4.49
N ALA A 14 13.84 -1.88 3.87
CA ALA A 14 15.10 -2.43 4.38
C ALA A 14 15.48 -1.84 5.75
N ASP A 15 15.34 -0.52 5.91
CA ASP A 15 15.55 0.15 7.19
C ASP A 15 14.53 -0.33 8.23
N SER A 16 13.28 -0.54 7.80
CA SER A 16 12.21 -1.03 8.68
C SER A 16 12.45 -2.45 9.17
N ILE A 17 12.95 -3.32 8.29
CA ILE A 17 13.38 -4.67 8.65
C ILE A 17 14.54 -4.60 9.66
N ALA A 18 15.54 -3.73 9.43
CA ALA A 18 16.68 -3.61 10.31
C ALA A 18 16.26 -3.22 11.74
N GLU A 19 15.35 -2.26 11.89
CA GLU A 19 14.83 -1.82 13.19
C GLU A 19 13.90 -2.85 13.86
N SER A 20 13.13 -3.62 13.08
CA SER A 20 12.20 -4.63 13.61
C SER A 20 12.88 -5.80 14.33
N ARG A 21 14.18 -6.02 14.12
CA ARG A 21 14.91 -7.16 14.69
C ARG A 21 15.01 -7.12 16.21
N ASP A 22 14.97 -5.93 16.79
CA ASP A 22 15.19 -5.71 18.22
C ASP A 22 13.97 -5.09 18.94
N ALA A 23 12.85 -4.86 18.24
CA ALA A 23 11.67 -4.19 18.77
C ALA A 23 10.42 -5.08 18.72
N ALA A 24 9.64 -5.07 19.80
CA ALA A 24 8.33 -5.71 19.81
C ALA A 24 7.34 -4.90 18.96
N HIS A 25 6.72 -5.54 17.96
CA HIS A 25 5.63 -4.94 17.18
C HIS A 25 4.41 -4.71 18.08
N VAL A 26 3.92 -3.47 18.13
CA VAL A 26 2.62 -3.15 18.72
C VAL A 26 1.57 -3.30 17.62
N PRO A 27 0.62 -4.25 17.73
CA PRO A 27 -0.39 -4.43 16.70
C PRO A 27 -1.27 -3.19 16.53
N VAL A 28 -1.53 -2.84 15.28
CA VAL A 28 -2.50 -1.79 14.94
C VAL A 28 -3.85 -2.45 14.75
N THR A 29 -4.83 -2.05 15.58
CA THR A 29 -6.21 -2.52 15.49
C THR A 29 -7.17 -1.35 15.38
N PHE A 30 -8.43 -1.60 15.03
CA PHE A 30 -9.43 -0.52 14.96
C PHE A 30 -9.59 0.24 16.29
N GLU A 31 -9.37 -0.41 17.43
CA GLU A 31 -9.42 0.19 18.76
C GLU A 31 -8.11 0.86 19.18
N HIS A 32 -6.99 0.51 18.55
CA HIS A 32 -5.66 0.97 18.93
C HIS A 32 -4.78 1.25 17.70
N CYS A 33 -5.13 2.31 16.97
CA CYS A 33 -4.36 2.81 15.83
C CYS A 33 -3.77 4.22 16.05
N ASP A 34 -4.04 4.81 17.21
CA ASP A 34 -3.69 6.18 17.59
C ASP A 34 -2.18 6.41 17.75
N HIS A 35 -1.41 5.35 17.98
CA HIS A 35 0.05 5.40 18.08
C HIS A 35 0.76 5.42 16.70
N VAL A 36 0.01 5.35 15.59
CA VAL A 36 0.57 5.38 14.24
C VAL A 36 0.18 6.68 13.53
N GLU A 37 1.20 7.46 13.20
CA GLU A 37 1.05 8.70 12.46
C GLU A 37 1.55 8.56 11.01
N GLY A 38 0.97 9.38 10.15
CA GLY A 38 1.34 9.51 8.74
C GLY A 38 2.66 10.28 8.53
N PRO A 39 2.95 10.71 7.30
CA PRO A 39 2.05 10.65 6.14
C PRO A 39 1.74 9.22 5.71
N PHE A 40 0.54 9.03 5.16
CA PHE A 40 0.10 7.75 4.60
C PHE A 40 -0.02 7.85 3.08
N PHE A 41 0.30 6.75 2.41
CA PHE A 41 0.39 6.67 0.96
C PHE A 41 -0.52 5.59 0.40
N HIS A 42 -1.26 5.93 -0.65
CA HIS A 42 -2.08 5.00 -1.41
C HIS A 42 -1.59 4.93 -2.85
N GLY A 43 -1.09 3.76 -3.25
CA GLY A 43 -0.70 3.47 -4.63
C GLY A 43 -1.86 2.89 -5.43
N THR A 44 -2.09 3.41 -6.63
CA THR A 44 -3.23 3.02 -7.46
C THR A 44 -3.00 3.37 -8.92
N ARG A 45 -3.86 2.88 -9.82
CA ARG A 45 -4.00 3.35 -11.20
C ARG A 45 -5.12 4.37 -11.39
N THR A 46 -6.03 4.46 -10.42
CA THR A 46 -7.18 5.36 -10.49
C THR A 46 -6.75 6.80 -10.28
N ALA A 47 -7.25 7.71 -11.11
CA ALA A 47 -7.03 9.13 -10.93
C ALA A 47 -8.03 9.73 -9.93
N PHE A 48 -7.50 10.39 -8.91
CA PHE A 48 -8.21 11.20 -7.93
C PHE A 48 -7.72 12.64 -7.95
N ASN A 49 -8.60 13.56 -7.55
CA ASN A 49 -8.29 14.94 -7.22
C ASN A 49 -8.04 15.10 -5.72
N ILE A 50 -7.30 16.15 -5.35
CA ILE A 50 -7.19 16.56 -3.95
C ILE A 50 -8.60 16.89 -3.42
N GLY A 51 -8.95 16.33 -2.26
CA GLY A 51 -10.27 16.44 -1.64
C GLY A 51 -11.20 15.25 -1.92
N ASP A 52 -10.88 14.39 -2.90
CA ASP A 52 -11.67 13.19 -3.17
C ASP A 52 -11.61 12.21 -1.99
N LEU A 53 -12.65 11.37 -1.88
CA LEU A 53 -12.71 10.27 -0.93
C LEU A 53 -12.48 8.94 -1.64
N LEU A 54 -11.45 8.21 -1.21
CA LEU A 54 -11.23 6.81 -1.54
C LEU A 54 -12.22 6.00 -0.72
N LEU A 55 -13.10 5.25 -1.39
CA LEU A 55 -14.10 4.43 -0.75
C LEU A 55 -13.71 2.95 -0.83
N PRO A 56 -14.06 2.11 0.15
CA PRO A 56 -14.06 0.67 -0.05
C PRO A 56 -15.13 0.28 -1.10
N GLY A 57 -15.08 -0.95 -1.60
CA GLY A 57 -16.04 -1.49 -2.56
C GLY A 57 -15.63 -1.36 -4.02
N HIS A 58 -14.38 -0.98 -4.30
CA HIS A 58 -13.82 -0.98 -5.66
C HIS A 58 -13.33 -2.37 -6.08
N ARG A 59 -13.12 -2.58 -7.38
CA ARG A 59 -12.55 -3.84 -7.88
C ARG A 59 -11.11 -4.00 -7.36
N SER A 60 -10.77 -5.21 -6.94
CA SER A 60 -9.41 -5.57 -6.52
C SER A 60 -8.43 -5.42 -7.69
N ASN A 61 -7.23 -4.91 -7.40
CA ASN A 61 -6.12 -4.85 -8.35
C ASN A 61 -5.44 -6.22 -8.55
N TYR A 62 -5.72 -7.19 -7.68
CA TYR A 62 -5.03 -8.48 -7.67
C TYR A 62 -5.92 -9.59 -8.23
N HIS A 63 -7.20 -9.67 -7.84
CA HIS A 63 -8.10 -10.72 -8.33
C HIS A 63 -9.21 -10.14 -9.20
N GLU A 64 -9.28 -10.62 -10.44
CA GLU A 64 -10.35 -10.23 -11.36
C GLU A 64 -11.73 -10.60 -10.78
N GLY A 65 -12.64 -9.63 -10.76
CA GLY A 65 -14.00 -9.81 -10.26
C GLY A 65 -14.17 -9.72 -8.74
N ARG A 66 -13.10 -9.67 -7.95
CA ARG A 66 -13.19 -9.44 -6.49
C ARG A 66 -13.47 -7.96 -6.20
N VAL A 67 -14.35 -7.70 -5.24
CA VAL A 67 -14.55 -6.38 -4.64
C VAL A 67 -13.66 -6.28 -3.40
N ALA A 68 -12.88 -5.21 -3.30
CA ALA A 68 -12.05 -4.91 -2.14
C ALA A 68 -12.91 -4.21 -1.06
N ASN A 69 -13.11 -4.87 0.08
CA ASN A 69 -13.88 -4.37 1.21
C ASN A 69 -13.11 -3.33 2.04
N HIS A 70 -11.82 -3.18 1.79
CA HIS A 70 -10.96 -2.21 2.45
C HIS A 70 -10.23 -1.29 1.46
N VAL A 71 -9.88 -0.10 1.94
CA VAL A 71 -8.85 0.76 1.33
C VAL A 71 -7.51 0.39 1.96
N TYR A 72 -6.52 0.07 1.11
CA TYR A 72 -5.16 -0.31 1.51
C TYR A 72 -4.21 0.89 1.36
N PHE A 73 -3.36 1.12 2.34
CA PHE A 73 -2.41 2.24 2.37
C PHE A 73 -1.19 1.89 3.21
N ALA A 74 -0.13 2.68 3.14
CA ALA A 74 1.09 2.44 3.89
C ALA A 74 1.68 3.71 4.51
N GLY A 75 2.38 3.56 5.63
CA GLY A 75 3.20 4.61 6.25
C GLY A 75 4.60 4.74 5.65
N LEU A 76 4.93 3.94 4.63
CA LEU A 76 6.15 4.03 3.83
C LEU A 76 5.76 4.26 2.35
N LEU A 77 6.64 4.94 1.60
CA LEU A 77 6.41 5.21 0.18
C LEU A 77 6.61 3.96 -0.69
N GLU A 78 7.60 3.14 -0.37
CA GLU A 78 7.97 1.94 -1.16
C GLU A 78 6.82 0.93 -1.33
N PRO A 79 6.01 0.57 -0.31
CA PRO A 79 4.80 -0.23 -0.52
C PRO A 79 3.76 0.42 -1.43
N ALA A 80 3.61 1.75 -1.40
CA ALA A 80 2.70 2.46 -2.29
C ALA A 80 3.22 2.48 -3.74
N VAL A 81 4.54 2.52 -3.95
CA VAL A 81 5.16 2.30 -5.27
C VAL A 81 4.78 0.93 -5.81
N TRP A 82 4.95 -0.14 -5.01
CA TRP A 82 4.53 -1.49 -5.38
C TRP A 82 3.05 -1.56 -5.74
N ALA A 83 2.18 -0.95 -4.92
CA ALA A 83 0.74 -0.95 -5.18
C ALA A 83 0.39 -0.24 -6.51
N ALA A 84 1.03 0.89 -6.81
CA ALA A 84 0.82 1.61 -8.06
C ALA A 84 1.30 0.80 -9.29
N GLU A 85 2.49 0.20 -9.22
CA GLU A 85 3.05 -0.60 -10.31
C GLU A 85 2.25 -1.87 -10.57
N LEU A 86 1.88 -2.60 -9.51
CA LEU A 86 1.10 -3.83 -9.64
C LEU A 86 -0.33 -3.55 -10.13
N ALA A 87 -0.95 -2.44 -9.73
CA ALA A 87 -2.25 -2.04 -10.26
C ALA A 87 -2.22 -1.84 -11.80
N ILE A 88 -1.15 -1.27 -12.32
CA ILE A 88 -0.95 -1.10 -13.76
C ILE A 88 -0.67 -2.44 -14.43
N ALA A 89 0.34 -3.17 -13.97
CA ALA A 89 0.78 -4.40 -14.61
C ALA A 89 -0.30 -5.50 -14.64
N LEU A 90 -1.15 -5.57 -13.62
CA LEU A 90 -2.21 -6.58 -13.51
C LEU A 90 -3.56 -6.13 -14.09
N GLY A 91 -3.76 -4.83 -14.29
CA GLY A 91 -5.08 -4.27 -14.61
C GLY A 91 -5.15 -3.52 -15.93
N ASP A 92 -4.21 -2.60 -16.18
CA ASP A 92 -4.22 -1.71 -17.34
C ASP A 92 -2.79 -1.30 -17.70
N PRO A 93 -2.10 -2.08 -18.57
CA PRO A 93 -0.70 -1.84 -18.92
C PRO A 93 -0.43 -0.50 -19.63
N GLU A 94 -1.46 0.13 -20.21
CA GLU A 94 -1.34 1.43 -20.87
C GLU A 94 -1.63 2.60 -19.91
N GLY A 95 -2.12 2.28 -18.71
CA GLY A 95 -2.44 3.25 -17.68
C GLY A 95 -1.20 3.85 -16.99
N ARG A 96 -1.45 4.80 -16.09
CA ARG A 96 -0.42 5.45 -15.27
C ARG A 96 -0.62 5.14 -13.79
N GLY A 97 0.43 4.61 -13.15
CA GLY A 97 0.49 4.46 -11.70
C GLY A 97 0.56 5.83 -11.01
N ARG A 98 -0.12 5.95 -9.88
CA ARG A 98 -0.26 7.16 -9.09
C ARG A 98 -0.09 6.82 -7.61
N ILE A 99 0.46 7.77 -6.86
CA ILE A 99 0.60 7.67 -5.43
C ILE A 99 0.00 8.92 -4.81
N TYR A 100 -0.93 8.73 -3.89
CA TYR A 100 -1.62 9.81 -3.19
C TYR A 100 -1.22 9.83 -1.72
N VAL A 101 -1.06 11.04 -1.17
CA VAL A 101 -1.02 11.23 0.28
C VAL A 101 -2.47 11.26 0.76
N VAL A 102 -2.76 10.43 1.76
CA VAL A 102 -4.14 10.21 2.22
C VAL A 102 -4.26 10.38 3.73
N GLU A 103 -5.42 10.84 4.17
CA GLU A 103 -5.78 10.92 5.58
C GLU A 103 -6.93 9.97 5.91
N PRO A 104 -6.81 9.16 6.97
CA PRO A 104 -7.91 8.31 7.42
C PRO A 104 -9.08 9.15 7.94
N THR A 105 -10.31 8.78 7.60
CA THR A 105 -11.52 9.38 8.20
C THR A 105 -12.09 8.56 9.36
N GLY A 106 -11.47 7.43 9.66
CA GLY A 106 -11.85 6.51 10.73
C GLY A 106 -10.70 5.56 11.06
N PRO A 107 -10.92 4.60 11.98
CA PRO A 107 -9.88 3.69 12.43
C PRO A 107 -9.39 2.75 11.32
N PHE A 108 -8.22 2.17 11.54
CA PHE A 108 -7.55 1.25 10.62
C PHE A 108 -6.81 0.17 11.40
N GLU A 109 -6.41 -0.88 10.70
CA GLU A 109 -5.64 -2.00 11.29
C GLU A 109 -4.46 -2.37 10.39
N ASP A 110 -3.54 -3.17 10.93
CA ASP A 110 -2.46 -3.79 10.16
C ASP A 110 -3.03 -4.55 8.95
N ASP A 111 -2.36 -4.45 7.79
CA ASP A 111 -2.70 -5.27 6.63
C ASP A 111 -2.27 -6.72 6.91
N PRO A 112 -3.21 -7.67 7.03
CA PRO A 112 -2.87 -9.05 7.33
C PRO A 112 -2.11 -9.73 6.18
N ASN A 113 -2.17 -9.21 4.94
CA ASN A 113 -1.51 -9.83 3.79
C ASN A 113 0.02 -9.70 3.85
N VAL A 114 0.54 -8.75 4.63
CA VAL A 114 1.98 -8.47 4.71
C VAL A 114 2.51 -8.35 6.14
N THR A 115 1.63 -8.35 7.15
CA THR A 115 2.00 -8.34 8.57
C THR A 115 2.19 -9.76 9.10
N ASN A 116 3.28 -10.01 9.85
CA ASN A 116 3.62 -11.33 10.39
C ASN A 116 3.68 -12.47 9.35
N LYS A 117 3.96 -12.15 8.08
CA LYS A 117 4.11 -13.15 7.01
C LYS A 117 5.57 -13.56 6.81
N LYS A 118 6.32 -12.77 6.05
CA LYS A 118 7.75 -13.05 5.78
C LYS A 118 8.67 -12.61 6.91
N PHE A 119 8.29 -11.54 7.60
CA PHE A 119 9.00 -10.96 8.73
C PHE A 119 8.03 -10.77 9.91
N PRO A 120 8.51 -10.86 11.15
CA PRO A 120 7.70 -10.53 12.32
C PRO A 120 7.29 -9.05 12.29
N GLY A 121 6.08 -8.76 12.75
CA GLY A 121 5.50 -7.42 12.77
C GLY A 121 5.08 -6.88 11.40
N ASN A 122 4.83 -5.58 11.35
CA ASN A 122 4.44 -4.87 10.13
C ASN A 122 5.61 -4.03 9.56
N VAL A 123 6.64 -4.71 9.05
CA VAL A 123 7.85 -4.05 8.52
C VAL A 123 7.56 -3.18 7.29
N THR A 124 6.47 -3.44 6.57
CA THR A 124 6.04 -2.61 5.44
C THR A 124 5.26 -1.37 5.88
N ARG A 125 4.82 -1.31 7.14
CA ARG A 125 3.86 -0.32 7.65
C ARG A 125 2.62 -0.23 6.75
N SER A 126 2.10 -1.37 6.33
CA SER A 126 0.90 -1.46 5.48
C SER A 126 -0.33 -1.67 6.34
N TYR A 127 -1.40 -0.98 6.01
CA TYR A 127 -2.64 -0.92 6.78
C TYR A 127 -3.84 -1.05 5.85
N ARG A 128 -4.99 -1.34 6.45
CA ARG A 128 -6.27 -1.34 5.76
C ARG A 128 -7.38 -0.73 6.60
N THR A 129 -8.39 -0.14 5.95
CA THR A 129 -9.57 0.42 6.62
C THR A 129 -10.85 0.20 5.81
N ARG A 130 -11.98 0.09 6.52
CA ARG A 130 -13.33 0.12 5.92
C ARG A 130 -13.89 1.54 5.82
N HIS A 131 -13.19 2.53 6.36
CA HIS A 131 -13.60 3.92 6.32
C HIS A 131 -13.05 4.60 5.06
N PRO A 132 -13.72 5.64 4.56
CA PRO A 132 -13.16 6.46 3.50
C PRO A 132 -11.78 7.03 3.89
N MET A 133 -10.93 7.27 2.90
CA MET A 133 -9.71 8.06 3.07
C MET A 133 -9.76 9.31 2.20
N ARG A 134 -9.34 10.46 2.73
CA ARG A 134 -9.31 11.71 1.97
C ARG A 134 -7.98 11.85 1.25
N VAL A 135 -8.00 12.17 -0.04
CA VAL A 135 -6.81 12.59 -0.77
C VAL A 135 -6.44 14.00 -0.35
N VAL A 136 -5.22 14.18 0.15
CA VAL A 136 -4.71 15.50 0.55
C VAL A 136 -3.59 16.00 -0.35
N ASP A 137 -2.87 15.10 -1.03
CA ASP A 137 -1.84 15.46 -2.01
C ASP A 137 -1.58 14.31 -3.01
N GLU A 138 -0.84 14.59 -4.09
CA GLU A 138 -0.32 13.59 -5.04
C GLU A 138 1.22 13.61 -5.01
N VAL A 139 1.83 12.45 -4.77
CA VAL A 139 3.29 12.29 -4.89
C VAL A 139 3.63 12.22 -6.38
N ARG A 140 4.13 13.34 -6.93
CA ARG A 140 4.42 13.47 -8.36
C ARG A 140 5.76 12.89 -8.78
N SER A 141 6.72 12.89 -7.85
CA SER A 141 8.09 12.42 -8.08
C SER A 141 8.35 11.19 -7.22
N TRP A 142 8.35 10.03 -7.85
CA TRP A 142 8.76 8.77 -7.24
C TRP A 142 9.45 7.91 -8.29
N THR A 143 10.37 7.06 -7.84
CA THR A 143 11.13 6.16 -8.70
C THR A 143 10.51 4.77 -8.58
N GLY A 144 10.13 4.20 -9.72
CA GLY A 144 9.66 2.82 -9.79
C GLY A 144 10.79 1.81 -9.55
N HIS A 145 10.42 0.55 -9.32
CA HIS A 145 11.39 -0.53 -9.21
C HIS A 145 12.06 -0.81 -10.56
N PRO A 146 13.30 -1.33 -10.56
CA PRO A 146 13.91 -1.83 -11.78
C PRO A 146 12.99 -2.84 -12.49
N PRO A 147 12.89 -2.83 -13.83
CA PRO A 147 11.96 -3.70 -14.56
C PRO A 147 12.10 -5.19 -14.21
N GLU A 148 13.32 -5.67 -13.97
CA GLU A 148 13.61 -7.04 -13.57
C GLU A 148 13.09 -7.38 -12.16
N VAL A 149 13.05 -6.39 -11.26
CA VAL A 149 12.51 -6.55 -9.90
C VAL A 149 10.99 -6.62 -9.95
N LEU A 150 10.36 -5.75 -10.73
CA LEU A 150 8.90 -5.79 -10.96
C LEU A 150 8.49 -7.09 -11.65
N GLN A 151 9.21 -7.51 -12.69
CA GLN A 151 8.94 -8.76 -13.38
C GLN A 151 9.07 -9.97 -12.45
N GLY A 152 10.11 -10.02 -11.61
CA GLY A 152 10.26 -11.09 -10.63
C GLY A 152 9.10 -11.17 -9.63
N MET A 153 8.53 -10.03 -9.23
CA MET A 153 7.32 -10.00 -8.39
C MET A 153 6.10 -10.54 -9.15
N LEU A 154 5.88 -10.10 -10.39
CA LEU A 154 4.78 -10.57 -11.24
C LEU A 154 4.85 -12.09 -11.47
N ASP A 155 6.03 -12.62 -11.75
CA ASP A 155 6.27 -14.05 -11.93
C ASP A 155 5.94 -14.83 -10.65
N ASN A 156 6.32 -14.29 -9.48
CA ASN A 156 5.99 -14.91 -8.20
C ASN A 156 4.47 -14.91 -7.94
N ILE A 157 3.77 -13.81 -8.24
CA ILE A 157 2.31 -13.74 -8.14
C ILE A 157 1.66 -14.77 -9.06
N ALA A 158 2.09 -14.85 -10.33
CA ALA A 158 1.58 -15.81 -11.30
C ALA A 158 1.80 -17.27 -10.83
N ARG A 159 2.97 -17.57 -10.26
CA ARG A 159 3.27 -18.87 -9.67
C ARG A 159 2.36 -19.20 -8.50
N LEU A 160 2.11 -18.26 -7.58
CA LEU A 160 1.20 -18.46 -6.45
C LEU A 160 -0.23 -18.71 -6.92
N ARG A 161 -0.70 -17.99 -7.94
CA ARG A 161 -2.02 -18.22 -8.57
C ARG A 161 -2.14 -19.62 -9.17
N ALA A 162 -1.13 -20.05 -9.93
CA ALA A 162 -1.11 -21.39 -10.52
C ALA A 162 -1.15 -22.51 -9.47
N GLN A 163 -0.70 -22.22 -8.24
CA GLN A 163 -0.71 -23.15 -7.11
C GLN A 163 -1.97 -23.01 -6.22
N GLY A 164 -2.85 -22.04 -6.48
CA GLY A 164 -3.98 -21.74 -5.61
C GLY A 164 -3.59 -21.14 -4.25
N LEU A 165 -2.37 -20.60 -4.14
CA LEU A 165 -1.80 -20.03 -2.91
C LEU A 165 -1.84 -18.49 -2.87
N ASP A 166 -2.36 -17.85 -3.92
CA ASP A 166 -2.68 -16.41 -3.94
C ASP A 166 -3.97 -16.15 -3.13
N VAL A 167 -3.86 -16.31 -1.81
CA VAL A 167 -4.94 -16.03 -0.85
C VAL A 167 -4.84 -14.57 -0.42
N ILE A 168 -5.91 -13.81 -0.67
CA ILE A 168 -6.04 -12.42 -0.20
C ILE A 168 -7.02 -12.39 0.98
N GLU A 169 -6.51 -11.97 2.13
CA GLU A 169 -7.27 -11.68 3.33
C GLU A 169 -7.83 -10.24 3.20
N ASP A 170 -9.13 -10.15 2.91
CA ASP A 170 -9.85 -8.88 2.75
C ASP A 170 -11.09 -8.83 3.65
#